data_AF-A0A9D4JV25-F1
#
_entry.id   AF-A0A9D4JV25-F1
#
_cell.length_a   1.000
_cell.length_b   1.000
_cell.length_c   1.000
_cell.angle_alpha   90.00
_cell.angle_beta   90.00
_cell.angle_gamma   90.00
#
_symmetry.space_group_name_H-M   'P 1'
#
loop_
_entity.id
_entity.type
_entity.pdbx_description
1 polymer ?
#
loop_
_entity_poly.entity_id
_entity_poly.type
_entity_poly.pdbx_seq_one_letter_code
_entity_poly.pdbx_strand_id
1 'polypeptide(L)'
;FTALDESGGYKYLIGVCHSVVDGDKVGVLQMELPGENRKTVVGRIDASDIMHGKDWVMLTYENGDPYMGHCKGNGSGPGEKRRAKIMFVCDEGASDVKALQPRVVEEMNNKTMDCFYLFEINTNVVCETRPLITIGLSTGTILIIVFLCVATFYLLAGVIYKRVMLKAKGLEQIPNIDFWKDFGNLEADGCDLVCRSRGARKPREYKGIADAQLDEPDFTANHDDGLLPM
;
A
#
# COMPACT_ATOMS: atom_id res chain seq x y z
N PHE A 1 -30.81 0.61 6.81
CA PHE A 1 -30.31 -0.24 7.90
C PHE A 1 -30.98 0.11 9.21
N THR A 2 -31.11 -0.85 10.13
CA THR A 2 -31.71 -0.62 11.45
C THR A 2 -30.75 -1.11 12.52
N ALA A 3 -30.39 -0.25 13.48
CA ALA A 3 -29.66 -0.62 14.68
C ALA A 3 -30.59 -0.53 15.89
N LEU A 4 -30.38 -1.39 16.88
CA LEU A 4 -30.97 -1.26 18.21
C LEU A 4 -29.85 -0.88 19.16
N ASP A 5 -30.16 0.00 20.10
CA ASP A 5 -29.26 0.27 21.22
C ASP A 5 -29.11 -0.97 22.12
N GLU A 6 -27.97 -1.10 22.80
CA GLU A 6 -27.70 -2.23 23.70
C GLU A 6 -28.70 -2.28 24.86
N SER A 7 -29.17 -1.12 25.32
CA SER A 7 -30.20 -1.02 26.36
C SER A 7 -31.61 -1.36 25.86
N GLY A 8 -31.81 -1.46 24.55
CA GLY A 8 -33.11 -1.66 23.91
C GLY A 8 -34.06 -0.45 23.96
N GLY A 9 -33.62 0.68 24.55
CA GLY A 9 -34.44 1.89 24.69
C GLY A 9 -34.57 2.73 23.42
N TYR A 10 -33.66 2.55 22.46
CA TYR A 10 -33.66 3.30 21.20
C TYR A 10 -33.46 2.42 19.98
N LYS A 11 -34.09 2.83 18.89
CA LYS A 11 -33.96 2.26 17.55
C LYS A 11 -33.46 3.32 16.60
N TYR A 12 -32.43 2.97 15.82
CA TYR A 12 -31.82 3.85 14.85
C TYR A 12 -32.11 3.35 13.44
N LEU A 13 -32.61 4.23 12.59
CA LEU A 13 -32.75 3.98 11.17
C LEU A 13 -31.66 4.76 10.44
N ILE A 14 -30.85 4.05 9.66
CA ILE A 14 -29.69 4.57 8.96
C ILE A 14 -29.86 4.35 7.46
N GLY A 15 -29.93 5.44 6.71
CA GLY A 15 -29.97 5.46 5.25
C GLY A 15 -28.63 5.92 4.71
N VAL A 16 -27.98 5.08 3.90
CA VAL A 16 -26.71 5.41 3.25
C VAL A 16 -27.05 5.94 1.86
N CYS A 17 -26.76 7.22 1.62
CA CYS A 17 -27.06 7.91 0.35
C CYS A 17 -28.55 7.90 -0.05
N HIS A 18 -29.45 7.61 0.89
CA HIS A 18 -30.89 7.59 0.70
C HIS A 18 -31.58 8.07 1.97
N SER A 19 -32.67 8.83 1.82
CA SER A 19 -33.40 9.33 2.98
C SER A 19 -34.16 8.24 3.71
N VAL A 20 -34.14 8.30 5.03
CA VAL A 20 -34.94 7.45 5.90
C VAL A 20 -36.39 7.96 6.03
N VAL A 21 -36.62 9.24 5.76
CA VAL A 21 -37.93 9.89 5.91
C VAL A 21 -38.32 10.51 4.57
N ASP A 22 -39.47 10.11 4.03
CA ASP A 22 -39.97 10.62 2.75
C ASP A 22 -40.17 12.15 2.80
N GLY A 23 -39.57 12.85 1.84
CA GLY A 23 -39.66 14.31 1.72
C GLY A 23 -38.64 15.13 2.52
N ASP A 24 -37.92 14.49 3.45
CA ASP A 24 -36.87 15.14 4.25
C ASP A 24 -35.51 14.53 3.93
N LYS A 25 -34.40 15.28 3.99
CA LYS A 25 -33.04 14.75 3.70
C LYS A 25 -32.38 14.10 4.92
N VAL A 26 -33.08 13.20 5.62
CA VAL A 26 -32.62 12.61 6.88
C VAL A 26 -31.82 11.34 6.62
N GLY A 27 -30.56 11.32 7.05
CA GLY A 27 -29.66 10.16 6.89
C GLY A 27 -29.74 9.20 8.07
N VAL A 28 -29.85 9.74 9.29
CA VAL A 28 -29.99 8.93 10.51
C VAL A 28 -31.10 9.48 11.39
N LEU A 29 -32.03 8.59 11.75
CA LEU A 29 -33.16 8.89 12.63
C LEU A 29 -33.09 8.01 13.88
N GLN A 30 -33.20 8.63 15.06
CA GLN A 30 -33.36 7.94 16.34
C GLN A 30 -34.82 7.93 16.74
N MET A 31 -35.32 6.78 17.20
CA MET A 31 -36.67 6.59 17.71
C MET A 31 -36.63 5.94 19.09
N GLU A 32 -37.40 6.49 20.02
CA GLU A 32 -37.51 5.97 21.39
C GLU A 32 -38.47 4.75 21.47
N LEU A 33 -38.09 3.72 22.22
CA LEU A 33 -38.85 2.50 22.43
C LEU A 33 -39.22 2.32 23.92
N PRO A 34 -40.39 1.70 24.22
CA PRO A 34 -41.42 1.25 23.29
C PRO A 34 -42.34 2.40 22.82
N GLY A 35 -42.79 2.36 21.57
CA GLY A 35 -43.87 3.23 21.06
C GLY A 35 -43.48 4.27 20.01
N GLU A 36 -42.18 4.45 19.70
CA GLU A 36 -41.71 5.42 18.69
C GLU A 36 -42.23 6.86 18.92
N ASN A 37 -42.49 7.21 20.19
CA ASN A 37 -43.16 8.46 20.60
C ASN A 37 -42.33 9.70 20.26
N ARG A 38 -41.00 9.58 20.29
CA ARG A 38 -40.07 10.67 20.00
C ARG A 38 -39.13 10.27 18.88
N LYS A 39 -39.09 11.12 17.86
CA LYS A 39 -38.20 11.02 16.70
C LYS A 39 -37.18 12.15 16.78
N THR A 40 -35.90 11.81 16.79
CA THR A 40 -34.80 12.78 16.82
C THR A 40 -33.95 12.59 15.57
N VAL A 41 -33.74 13.66 14.79
CA VAL A 41 -32.85 13.63 13.63
C VAL A 41 -31.42 13.69 14.12
N VAL A 42 -30.63 12.67 13.83
CA VAL A 42 -29.23 12.59 14.28
C VAL A 42 -28.29 13.23 13.25
N GLY A 43 -28.58 13.04 11.96
CA GLY A 43 -27.78 13.61 10.88
C GLY A 43 -28.54 13.63 9.56
N ARG A 44 -28.19 14.59 8.70
CA ARG A 44 -28.80 14.80 7.39
C ARG A 44 -27.82 14.47 6.25
N ILE A 45 -28.38 14.07 5.12
CA ILE A 45 -27.62 13.61 3.95
C ILE A 45 -27.02 14.78 3.17
N ASP A 46 -27.61 15.97 3.26
CA ASP A 46 -27.10 17.18 2.60
C ASP A 46 -25.81 17.72 3.21
N ALA A 47 -25.56 17.41 4.48
CA ALA A 47 -24.35 17.75 5.20
C ALA A 47 -23.51 16.49 5.46
N SER A 48 -23.06 15.87 4.37
CA SER A 48 -22.25 14.66 4.41
C SER A 48 -20.76 14.93 4.18
N ASP A 49 -19.91 14.32 5.01
CA ASP A 49 -18.47 14.25 4.81
C ASP A 49 -18.03 12.78 4.75
N ILE A 50 -17.01 12.48 3.95
CA ILE A 50 -16.51 11.11 3.79
C ILE A 50 -14.99 11.07 3.90
N MET A 51 -14.50 10.20 4.77
CA MET A 51 -13.09 9.90 4.94
C MET A 51 -12.88 8.42 4.65
N HIS A 52 -11.78 8.07 3.99
CA HIS A 52 -11.44 6.67 3.74
C HIS A 52 -10.02 6.36 4.19
N GLY A 53 -9.84 5.15 4.73
CA GLY A 53 -8.56 4.53 4.99
C GLY A 53 -8.39 3.29 4.11
N LYS A 54 -7.44 2.43 4.49
CA LYS A 54 -7.14 1.20 3.77
C LYS A 54 -8.23 0.13 3.90
N ASP A 55 -8.74 -0.04 5.12
CA ASP A 55 -9.66 -1.12 5.48
C ASP A 55 -10.94 -0.58 6.14
N TRP A 56 -11.20 0.73 6.00
CA TRP A 56 -12.36 1.37 6.58
C TRP A 56 -12.77 2.65 5.83
N VAL A 57 -14.05 2.98 5.90
CA VAL A 57 -14.62 4.22 5.38
C VAL A 57 -15.48 4.83 6.47
N MET A 58 -15.30 6.12 6.74
CA MET A 58 -16.08 6.87 7.70
C MET A 58 -16.96 7.88 6.96
N LEU A 59 -18.27 7.69 7.04
CA LEU A 59 -19.28 8.60 6.54
C LEU A 59 -19.86 9.40 7.70
N THR A 60 -19.75 10.71 7.64
CA THR A 60 -20.26 11.62 8.66
C THR A 60 -21.47 12.36 8.10
N TYR A 61 -22.60 12.29 8.79
CA TYR A 61 -23.78 13.13 8.56
C TYR A 61 -23.91 14.16 9.67
N GLU A 62 -23.94 15.43 9.28
CA GLU A 62 -24.02 16.56 10.20
C GLU A 62 -25.43 17.18 10.21
N ASN A 63 -25.57 18.32 10.88
CA ASN A 63 -26.79 19.12 10.91
C ASN A 63 -28.05 18.38 11.40
N GLY A 64 -27.89 17.48 12.39
CA GLY A 64 -29.01 16.93 13.14
C GLY A 64 -29.69 17.94 14.07
N ASP A 65 -30.67 17.46 14.83
CA ASP A 65 -31.35 18.25 15.84
C ASP A 65 -30.39 18.65 16.96
N PRO A 66 -30.50 19.85 17.55
CA PRO A 66 -29.61 20.32 18.61
C PRO A 66 -29.80 19.53 19.92
N TYR A 67 -28.71 19.33 20.66
CA TYR A 67 -28.79 18.72 21.98
C TYR A 67 -29.53 19.64 22.98
N MET A 68 -30.44 19.06 23.76
CA MET A 68 -31.29 19.82 24.69
C MET A 68 -30.73 19.85 26.12
N GLY A 69 -29.88 18.89 26.51
CA GLY A 69 -29.33 18.79 27.87
C GLY A 69 -27.82 18.53 27.93
N HIS A 70 -27.21 18.14 26.81
CA HIS A 70 -25.80 17.76 26.70
C HIS A 70 -25.12 18.62 25.63
N CYS A 71 -23.78 18.59 25.57
CA CYS A 71 -23.04 19.16 24.44
C CYS A 71 -23.35 20.65 24.19
N LYS A 72 -23.51 21.44 25.25
CA LYS A 72 -23.88 22.87 25.18
C LYS A 72 -22.69 23.82 25.28
N GLY A 73 -21.48 23.30 25.48
CA GLY A 73 -20.34 24.10 25.90
C GLY A 73 -20.69 24.95 27.13
N ASN A 74 -20.20 26.19 27.15
CA ASN A 74 -20.45 27.16 28.22
C ASN A 74 -21.66 28.08 27.94
N GLY A 75 -22.46 27.78 26.92
CA GLY A 75 -23.58 28.63 26.49
C GLY A 75 -24.91 28.24 27.14
N SER A 76 -25.81 29.22 27.31
CA SER A 76 -27.19 29.04 27.78
C SER A 76 -28.20 28.71 26.66
N GLY A 77 -27.72 28.52 25.43
CA GLY A 77 -28.53 28.27 24.23
C GLY A 77 -28.82 26.78 23.95
N PRO A 78 -29.46 26.47 22.80
CA PRO A 78 -29.52 25.10 22.29
C PRO A 78 -28.10 24.57 22.09
N GLY A 79 -27.88 23.30 22.44
CA GLY A 79 -26.56 22.68 22.33
C GLY A 79 -26.12 22.50 20.87
N GLU A 80 -24.94 21.93 20.71
CA GLU A 80 -24.40 21.57 19.41
C GLU A 80 -25.41 20.72 18.61
N LYS A 81 -25.39 20.85 17.28
CA LYS A 81 -26.20 19.99 16.42
C LYS A 81 -25.65 18.57 16.47
N ARG A 82 -26.54 17.58 16.53
CA ARG A 82 -26.14 16.18 16.45
C ARG A 82 -25.44 15.90 15.12
N ARG A 83 -24.51 14.94 15.16
CA ARG A 83 -23.86 14.36 14.00
C ARG A 83 -23.73 12.85 14.18
N ALA A 84 -23.92 12.12 13.09
CA ALA A 84 -23.77 10.67 13.02
C ALA A 84 -22.49 10.34 12.25
N LYS A 85 -21.65 9.47 12.80
CA LYS A 85 -20.49 8.88 12.13
C LYS A 85 -20.79 7.40 11.90
N ILE A 86 -20.75 6.98 10.65
CA ILE A 86 -21.00 5.62 10.21
C ILE A 86 -19.67 5.09 9.70
N MET A 87 -19.07 4.17 10.44
CA MET A 87 -17.80 3.53 10.12
C MET A 87 -18.08 2.19 9.47
N PHE A 88 -17.74 2.08 8.19
CA PHE A 88 -17.70 0.82 7.46
C PHE A 88 -16.33 0.19 7.65
N VAL A 89 -16.29 -1.04 8.15
CA VAL A 89 -15.04 -1.78 8.39
C VAL A 89 -14.98 -2.98 7.44
N CYS A 90 -13.81 -3.18 6.81
CA CYS A 90 -13.56 -4.34 5.98
C CYS A 90 -13.68 -5.64 6.80
N ASP A 91 -14.57 -6.51 6.36
CA ASP A 91 -14.69 -7.88 6.84
C ASP A 91 -14.90 -8.80 5.62
N GLU A 92 -13.87 -9.56 5.25
CA GLU A 92 -13.91 -10.50 4.12
C GLU A 92 -14.96 -11.61 4.34
N GLY A 93 -15.29 -11.91 5.60
CA GLY A 93 -16.30 -12.91 5.99
C GLY A 93 -17.74 -12.37 6.01
N ALA A 94 -17.92 -11.05 5.87
CA ALA A 94 -19.22 -10.36 5.92
C ALA A 94 -20.02 -10.49 4.61
N SER A 95 -20.13 -11.71 4.07
CA SER A 95 -21.03 -12.03 2.94
C SER A 95 -22.47 -12.27 3.38
N ASP A 96 -22.71 -12.40 4.69
CA ASP A 96 -24.03 -12.68 5.27
C ASP A 96 -24.83 -11.41 5.57
N VAL A 97 -26.14 -11.48 5.36
CA VAL A 97 -27.13 -10.42 5.66
C VAL A 97 -27.10 -10.01 7.15
N LYS A 98 -26.55 -10.84 8.05
CA LYS A 98 -26.30 -10.50 9.46
C LYS A 98 -25.14 -9.55 9.68
N ALA A 99 -24.12 -9.53 8.81
CA ALA A 99 -22.96 -8.66 8.96
C ALA A 99 -23.26 -7.19 8.59
N LEU A 100 -24.34 -6.97 7.83
CA LEU A 100 -24.84 -5.63 7.49
C LEU A 100 -25.67 -4.97 8.62
N GLN A 101 -25.74 -5.58 9.81
CA GLN A 101 -26.44 -4.96 10.94
C GLN A 101 -25.54 -3.90 11.59
N PRO A 102 -25.93 -2.62 11.55
CA PRO A 102 -25.18 -1.57 12.23
C PRO A 102 -25.20 -1.81 13.73
N ARG A 103 -24.01 -1.84 14.33
CA ARG A 103 -23.83 -1.82 15.78
C ARG A 103 -23.70 -0.37 16.24
N VAL A 104 -24.42 0.00 17.31
CA VAL A 104 -24.18 1.26 18.00
C VAL A 104 -22.91 1.06 18.84
N VAL A 105 -21.83 1.75 18.48
CA VAL A 105 -20.55 1.63 19.19
C VAL A 105 -20.51 2.58 20.38
N GLU A 106 -20.95 3.82 20.17
CA GLU A 106 -20.89 4.83 21.23
C GLU A 106 -21.84 5.99 20.96
N GLU A 107 -22.51 6.44 22.02
CA GLU A 107 -23.16 7.75 22.09
C GLU A 107 -22.27 8.68 22.92
N MET A 108 -21.44 9.48 22.26
CA MET A 108 -20.45 10.33 22.93
C MET A 108 -21.08 11.62 23.44
N ASN A 109 -22.12 11.49 24.27
CA ASN A 109 -22.98 12.58 24.74
C ASN A 109 -22.54 13.17 26.11
N ASN A 110 -21.60 12.53 26.80
CA ASN A 110 -21.11 12.97 28.11
C ASN A 110 -19.97 14.02 28.03
N LYS A 111 -19.77 14.61 26.85
CA LYS A 111 -18.77 15.66 26.61
C LYS A 111 -19.41 17.05 26.64
N THR A 112 -18.57 18.05 26.89
CA THR A 112 -18.99 19.46 26.85
C THR A 112 -19.18 19.96 25.41
N MET A 113 -18.42 19.41 24.46
CA MET A 113 -18.43 19.74 23.02
C MET A 113 -17.98 18.54 22.17
N ASP A 114 -18.16 18.62 20.84
CA ASP A 114 -17.79 17.60 19.85
C ASP A 114 -18.49 16.26 20.07
N CYS A 115 -19.81 16.31 20.30
CA CYS A 115 -20.61 15.12 20.49
C CYS A 115 -21.02 14.47 19.17
N PHE A 116 -20.98 13.14 19.12
CA PHE A 116 -21.39 12.37 17.94
C PHE A 116 -21.94 11.00 18.32
N TYR A 117 -22.69 10.42 17.39
CA TYR A 117 -23.14 9.04 17.43
C TYR A 117 -22.23 8.22 16.52
N LEU A 118 -21.66 7.12 17.02
CA LEU A 118 -20.81 6.24 16.24
C LEU A 118 -21.51 4.91 15.96
N PHE A 119 -21.67 4.61 14.67
CA PHE A 119 -22.21 3.35 14.17
C PHE A 119 -21.10 2.59 13.45
N GLU A 120 -21.04 1.28 13.63
CA GLU A 120 -20.11 0.39 12.94
C GLU A 120 -20.87 -0.62 12.09
N ILE A 121 -20.46 -0.76 10.83
CA ILE A 121 -21.03 -1.70 9.86
C ILE A 121 -19.88 -2.51 9.27
N ASN A 122 -19.94 -3.83 9.40
CA ASN A 122 -18.96 -4.72 8.81
C ASN A 122 -19.39 -5.07 7.38
N THR A 123 -18.48 -4.90 6.41
CA THR A 123 -18.79 -5.16 5.02
C THR A 123 -17.55 -5.52 4.22
N ASN A 124 -17.72 -6.40 3.25
CA ASN A 124 -16.65 -6.76 2.30
C ASN A 124 -16.45 -5.71 1.20
N VAL A 125 -17.37 -4.77 1.00
CA VAL A 125 -17.30 -3.79 -0.11
C VAL A 125 -16.23 -2.72 0.11
N VAL A 126 -15.85 -2.51 1.37
CA VAL A 126 -14.82 -1.55 1.78
C VAL A 126 -13.45 -2.21 1.91
N CYS A 127 -13.39 -3.54 1.83
CA CYS A 127 -12.12 -4.22 1.68
C CYS A 127 -11.47 -3.75 0.39
N GLU A 128 -10.30 -3.13 0.51
CA GLU A 128 -9.42 -2.99 -0.64
C GLU A 128 -9.32 -4.38 -1.27
N THR A 129 -9.73 -4.49 -2.54
CA THR A 129 -9.35 -5.65 -3.32
C THR A 129 -7.84 -5.65 -3.24
N ARG A 130 -7.27 -6.53 -2.41
CA ARG A 130 -5.85 -6.85 -2.52
C ARG A 130 -5.70 -7.08 -4.02
N PRO A 131 -4.85 -6.31 -4.73
CA PRO A 131 -4.49 -6.76 -6.06
C PRO A 131 -3.97 -8.16 -5.78
N LEU A 132 -4.74 -9.17 -6.18
CA LEU A 132 -4.20 -10.48 -6.39
C LEU A 132 -3.10 -10.15 -7.36
N ILE A 133 -1.89 -10.06 -6.82
CA ILE A 133 -0.70 -10.10 -7.63
C ILE A 133 -0.82 -11.50 -8.19
N THR A 134 -1.57 -11.63 -9.28
CA THR A 134 -1.35 -12.67 -10.25
C THR A 134 0.09 -12.40 -10.63
N ILE A 135 1.00 -13.08 -9.95
CA ILE A 135 2.41 -13.16 -10.30
C ILE A 135 2.42 -13.94 -11.62
N GLY A 136 1.89 -13.31 -12.67
CA GLY A 136 2.06 -13.71 -14.03
C GLY A 136 3.47 -13.30 -14.36
N LEU A 137 4.38 -14.29 -14.42
CA LEU A 137 5.69 -14.07 -15.02
C LEU A 137 5.46 -13.42 -16.39
N SER A 138 6.09 -12.27 -16.62
CA SER A 138 6.03 -11.62 -17.94
C SER A 138 6.46 -12.63 -19.00
N THR A 139 5.82 -12.61 -20.16
CA THR A 139 6.18 -13.50 -21.28
C THR A 139 7.67 -13.43 -21.60
N GLY A 140 8.29 -12.26 -21.43
CA GLY A 140 9.74 -12.09 -21.56
C GLY A 140 10.54 -12.91 -20.53
N THR A 141 10.13 -12.92 -19.26
CA THR A 141 10.78 -13.71 -18.20
C THR A 141 10.68 -15.20 -18.48
N ILE A 142 9.52 -15.67 -18.97
CA ILE A 142 9.32 -17.09 -19.32
C ILE A 142 10.28 -17.51 -20.44
N LEU A 143 10.43 -16.70 -21.49
CA LEU A 143 11.35 -16.99 -22.60
C LEU A 143 12.81 -17.05 -22.14
N ILE A 144 13.24 -16.14 -21.26
CA ILE A 144 14.60 -16.13 -20.71
C ILE A 144 14.87 -17.40 -19.91
N ILE A 145 13.93 -17.83 -19.05
CA ILE A 145 14.08 -19.05 -18.24
C ILE A 145 14.26 -20.28 -19.16
N VAL A 146 13.42 -20.41 -20.19
CA VAL A 146 13.51 -21.53 -21.15
C VAL A 146 14.86 -21.52 -21.88
N PHE A 147 15.32 -20.35 -22.33
CA PHE A 147 16.62 -20.23 -23.00
C PHE A 147 17.78 -20.65 -22.09
N LEU A 148 17.79 -20.22 -20.82
CA LEU A 148 18.82 -20.61 -19.84
C LEU A 148 18.83 -22.12 -19.58
N CYS A 149 17.67 -22.76 -19.47
CA CYS A 149 17.58 -24.21 -19.34
C CYS A 149 18.20 -24.92 -20.57
N VAL A 150 17.86 -24.51 -21.79
CA VAL A 150 18.43 -25.13 -23.00
C VAL A 150 19.95 -24.88 -23.10
N ALA A 151 20.41 -23.66 -22.81
CA ALA A 151 21.82 -23.29 -22.84
C ALA A 151 22.65 -24.13 -21.84
N THR A 152 22.15 -24.31 -20.62
CA THR A 152 22.83 -25.14 -19.60
C THR A 152 22.93 -26.61 -20.04
N PHE A 153 21.87 -27.21 -20.57
CA PHE A 153 21.93 -28.56 -21.12
C PHE A 153 22.91 -28.67 -22.29
N TYR A 154 22.92 -27.70 -23.19
CA TYR A 154 23.85 -27.65 -24.32
C TYR A 154 25.32 -27.58 -23.86
N LEU A 155 25.62 -26.70 -22.91
CA LEU A 155 26.98 -26.55 -22.35
C LEU A 155 27.43 -27.83 -21.64
N LEU A 156 26.59 -28.43 -20.79
CA LEU A 156 26.93 -29.66 -20.08
C LEU A 156 27.17 -30.83 -21.03
N ALA A 157 26.24 -31.09 -21.95
CA ALA A 157 26.36 -32.19 -22.91
C ALA A 157 27.56 -31.98 -23.84
N GLY A 158 27.77 -30.75 -24.32
CA GLY A 158 28.87 -30.45 -25.21
C GLY A 158 30.25 -30.47 -24.53
N VAL A 159 30.35 -30.05 -23.26
CA VAL A 159 31.59 -30.19 -22.46
C VAL A 159 31.90 -31.67 -22.24
N ILE A 160 30.91 -32.49 -21.86
CA ILE A 160 31.10 -33.93 -21.69
C ILE A 160 31.57 -34.56 -23.01
N TYR A 161 30.92 -34.23 -24.12
CA TYR A 161 31.28 -34.74 -25.45
C TYR A 161 32.71 -34.37 -25.84
N LYS A 162 33.09 -33.09 -25.75
CA LYS A 162 34.45 -32.63 -26.08
C LYS A 162 35.52 -33.19 -25.15
N ARG A 163 35.19 -33.41 -23.87
CA ARG A 163 36.13 -33.98 -22.89
C ARG A 163 36.35 -35.47 -23.10
N VAL A 164 35.30 -36.24 -23.34
CA VAL A 164 35.37 -37.71 -23.43
C VAL A 164 35.80 -38.15 -24.82
N MET A 165 35.19 -37.61 -25.87
CA MET A 165 35.43 -38.07 -27.24
C MET A 165 36.63 -37.39 -27.90
N LEU A 166 36.81 -36.09 -27.66
CA LEU A 166 37.87 -35.30 -28.33
C LEU A 166 39.10 -35.06 -27.45
N LYS A 167 39.08 -35.51 -26.18
CA LYS A 167 40.16 -35.32 -25.19
C LYS A 167 40.65 -33.86 -25.07
N ALA A 168 39.81 -32.88 -25.41
CA ALA A 168 40.15 -31.47 -25.33
C ALA A 168 40.42 -31.06 -23.86
N LYS A 169 41.34 -30.13 -23.64
CA LYS A 169 41.71 -29.59 -22.32
C LYS A 169 41.64 -28.07 -22.32
N GLY A 170 41.29 -27.49 -21.18
CA GLY A 170 41.17 -26.03 -21.02
C GLY A 170 39.90 -25.45 -21.65
N LEU A 171 39.95 -24.20 -22.08
CA LEU A 171 38.80 -23.43 -22.59
C LEU A 171 38.19 -24.01 -23.88
N GLU A 172 38.94 -24.84 -24.61
CA GLU A 172 38.48 -25.54 -25.82
C GLU A 172 37.39 -26.59 -25.53
N GLN A 173 37.19 -26.96 -24.26
CA GLN A 173 36.13 -27.89 -23.82
C GLN A 173 34.73 -27.28 -23.96
N ILE A 174 34.60 -25.96 -24.01
CA ILE A 174 33.32 -25.30 -24.17
C ILE A 174 32.91 -25.32 -25.66
N PRO A 175 31.71 -25.79 -26.01
CA PRO A 175 31.19 -25.70 -27.37
C PRO A 175 31.04 -24.24 -27.78
N ASN A 176 31.50 -23.87 -28.98
CA ASN A 176 31.37 -22.53 -29.55
C ASN A 176 31.79 -21.40 -28.59
N ILE A 177 32.97 -21.52 -27.99
CA ILE A 177 33.47 -20.60 -26.95
C ILE A 177 33.54 -19.13 -27.42
N ASP A 178 33.85 -18.90 -28.69
CA ASP A 178 33.94 -17.54 -29.24
C ASP A 178 32.57 -16.84 -29.21
N PHE A 179 31.51 -17.56 -29.58
CA PHE A 179 30.13 -17.05 -29.48
C PHE A 179 29.75 -16.66 -28.04
N TRP A 180 30.06 -17.50 -27.05
CA TRP A 180 29.73 -17.21 -25.64
C TRP A 180 30.51 -16.04 -25.07
N LYS A 181 31.77 -15.86 -25.49
CA LYS A 181 32.58 -14.70 -25.14
C LYS A 181 31.97 -13.42 -25.73
N ASP A 182 31.62 -13.45 -27.01
CA ASP A 182 31.03 -12.30 -27.70
C ASP A 182 29.68 -11.92 -27.08
N PHE A 183 28.84 -12.91 -26.74
CA PHE A 183 27.57 -12.69 -26.06
C PHE A 183 27.76 -12.04 -24.68
N GLY A 184 28.70 -12.55 -23.86
CA GLY A 184 29.00 -11.97 -22.54
C GLY A 184 29.62 -10.58 -22.61
N ASN A 185 30.44 -10.31 -23.63
CA ASN A 185 30.96 -8.96 -23.88
C ASN A 185 29.83 -7.99 -24.24
N LEU A 186 28.88 -8.41 -25.08
CA LEU A 186 27.74 -7.58 -25.45
C LEU A 186 26.81 -7.30 -24.27
N GLU A 187 26.60 -8.28 -23.39
CA GLU A 187 25.85 -8.07 -22.14
C GLU A 187 26.57 -7.08 -21.21
N ALA A 188 27.89 -7.21 -21.06
CA ALA A 188 28.70 -6.30 -20.27
C ALA A 188 28.65 -4.86 -20.82
N ASP A 189 28.68 -4.70 -22.14
CA ASP A 189 28.52 -3.40 -22.81
C ASP A 189 27.10 -2.83 -22.63
N GLY A 190 26.07 -3.69 -22.65
CA GLY A 190 24.69 -3.29 -22.34
C GLY A 190 24.52 -2.83 -20.89
N CYS A 191 25.13 -3.55 -19.94
CA CYS A 191 25.18 -3.15 -18.54
C CYS A 191 25.97 -1.86 -18.35
N ASP A 192 27.10 -1.68 -19.04
CA ASP A 192 27.84 -0.41 -19.00
C ASP A 192 26.98 0.73 -19.58
N LEU A 193 26.26 0.52 -20.68
CA LEU A 193 25.37 1.53 -21.25
C LEU A 193 24.23 1.94 -20.29
N VAL A 194 23.59 0.96 -19.63
CA VAL A 194 22.44 1.21 -18.74
C VAL A 194 22.86 1.74 -17.38
N CYS A 195 23.91 1.20 -16.78
CA CYS A 195 24.36 1.56 -15.43
C CYS A 195 25.29 2.78 -15.41
N ARG A 196 25.81 3.22 -16.56
CA ARG A 196 26.74 4.36 -16.66
C ARG A 196 26.03 5.62 -17.14
N SER A 197 25.03 6.04 -16.38
CA SER A 197 24.41 7.37 -16.48
C SER A 197 25.27 8.50 -15.87
N ARG A 198 26.53 8.25 -15.50
CA ARG A 198 27.45 9.29 -14.99
C ARG A 198 28.82 9.25 -15.67
N GLY A 199 29.07 10.31 -16.43
CA GLY A 199 30.39 10.84 -16.76
C GLY A 199 31.17 10.03 -17.79
N ALA A 200 31.43 10.64 -18.94
CA ALA A 200 32.38 10.13 -19.93
C ALA A 200 33.66 9.65 -19.21
N ARG A 201 34.11 8.43 -19.52
CA ARG A 201 35.49 8.04 -19.20
C ARG A 201 36.39 9.10 -19.82
N LYS A 202 37.11 9.88 -19.02
CA LYS A 202 38.32 10.54 -19.53
C LYS A 202 39.15 9.41 -20.15
N PRO A 203 39.61 9.55 -21.41
CA PRO A 203 40.47 8.55 -22.01
C PRO A 203 41.61 8.27 -21.03
N ARG A 204 41.99 7.00 -20.87
CA ARG A 204 43.22 6.67 -20.13
C ARG A 204 44.35 7.29 -20.95
N GLU A 205 44.77 8.50 -20.58
CA GLU A 205 46.01 9.06 -21.06
C GLU A 205 47.09 8.05 -20.70
N TYR A 206 47.71 7.51 -21.74
CA TYR A 206 48.92 6.74 -21.59
C TYR A 206 49.97 7.72 -21.06
N LYS A 207 50.28 7.63 -19.77
CA LYS A 207 51.35 8.43 -19.17
C LYS A 207 52.64 7.98 -19.84
N GLY A 208 53.21 8.87 -20.67
CA GLY A 208 54.46 8.61 -21.34
C GLY A 208 55.55 8.42 -20.29
N ILE A 209 56.48 7.50 -20.56
CA ILE A 209 57.64 7.23 -19.68
C ILE A 209 58.49 8.50 -19.44
N ALA A 210 58.33 9.55 -20.26
CA ALA A 210 59.04 10.82 -20.14
C ALA A 210 58.58 11.69 -18.95
N ASP A 211 57.34 11.53 -18.47
CA ASP A 211 56.74 12.45 -17.50
C ASP A 211 57.01 12.02 -16.05
N ALA A 212 57.63 10.86 -15.84
CA ALA A 212 58.01 10.34 -14.52
C ALA A 212 59.30 11.01 -13.97
N GLN A 213 59.94 11.89 -14.74
CA GLN A 213 61.29 12.39 -14.45
C GLN A 213 61.35 13.86 -14.00
N LEU A 214 60.20 14.53 -13.82
CA LEU A 214 60.16 15.95 -13.43
C LEU A 214 59.49 16.26 -12.09
N ASP A 215 59.02 15.26 -11.34
CA ASP A 215 58.52 15.50 -9.99
C ASP A 215 59.57 15.03 -8.96
N GLU A 216 60.49 15.93 -8.61
CA GLU A 216 61.21 15.86 -7.33
C GLU A 216 60.29 16.29 -6.17
N PRO A 217 60.55 15.81 -4.94
CA PRO A 217 59.52 15.46 -3.98
C PRO A 217 59.07 16.67 -3.18
N ASP A 218 57.76 16.89 -3.08
CA ASP A 218 57.22 17.73 -2.02
C ASP A 218 56.44 16.90 -1.00
N PHE A 219 56.93 17.05 0.21
CA PHE A 219 56.58 16.42 1.44
C PHE A 219 55.23 17.00 1.89
N THR A 220 54.17 16.19 2.03
CA THR A 220 53.29 16.20 3.22
C THR A 220 52.06 15.29 3.09
N ALA A 221 51.92 14.42 4.09
CA ALA A 221 50.69 14.04 4.77
C ALA A 221 49.62 13.23 4.01
N ASN A 222 49.75 11.90 4.08
CA ASN A 222 48.76 11.00 4.73
C ASN A 222 49.44 9.63 4.89
N HIS A 223 50.29 9.51 5.91
CA HIS A 223 49.99 8.78 7.16
C HIS A 223 49.88 7.28 6.92
N ASP A 224 51.04 6.65 7.04
CA ASP A 224 51.27 5.21 7.11
C ASP A 224 50.61 4.61 8.36
N ASP A 225 49.48 3.94 8.20
CA ASP A 225 49.01 2.92 9.17
C ASP A 225 49.27 1.55 8.58
N GLY A 226 50.47 1.01 8.83
CA GLY A 226 50.83 -0.31 8.32
C GLY A 226 52.25 -0.81 8.56
N LEU A 227 52.87 -0.51 9.70
CA LEU A 227 54.01 -1.30 10.18
C LEU A 227 53.70 -1.87 11.58
N LEU A 228 53.38 -3.17 11.68
CA LEU A 228 54.28 -4.33 12.00
C LEU A 228 54.48 -4.50 13.53
N PRO A 229 54.78 -5.69 14.10
CA PRO A 229 55.65 -6.72 13.51
C PRO A 229 55.33 -8.21 13.83
N MET A 230 56.09 -9.05 13.12
CA MET A 230 56.62 -10.41 13.44
C MET A 230 55.77 -11.38 14.26
#